data_AF-A0A0R0M7U0-F1
#
_entry.id   AF-A0A0R0M7U0-F1
#
_cell.length_a   1.000
_cell.length_b   1.000
_cell.length_c   1.000
_cell.angle_alpha   90.00
_cell.angle_beta   90.00
_cell.angle_gamma   90.00
#
_symmetry.space_group_name_H-M   'P 1'
#
loop_
_entity.id
_entity.type
_entity.pdbx_description
1 polymer ?
#
loop_
_entity_poly.entity_id
_entity_poly.type
_entity_poly.pdbx_seq_one_letter_code
_entity_poly.pdbx_strand_id
1 'polypeptide(L)'
;MSKTQSKSQLVKGTSQNPLDLKPEVAISILGLFSAANEQEGIIYTKDYPIPDLFDGLQIFDEYTEEEFNALSSTVDSYIDENKNRLEDLIPSAISSLLKLEDEGIYCEIAYVLALLIMDIDEELSEADQDYLLALQEALKIPDDRAEELIDEIFDEEYEDEEEDED
;
A
#
# COMPACT_ATOMS: atom_id res chain seq x y z
N MET A 1 -2.72 -2.09 -29.43
CA MET A 1 -3.33 -2.49 -28.15
C MET A 1 -2.21 -2.48 -27.14
N SER A 2 -2.11 -1.43 -26.32
CA SER A 2 -1.20 -1.48 -25.16
C SER A 2 -1.73 -2.57 -24.24
N LYS A 3 -0.88 -3.55 -23.91
CA LYS A 3 -1.21 -4.52 -22.87
C LYS A 3 -1.27 -3.72 -21.57
N THR A 4 -2.44 -3.62 -20.96
CA THR A 4 -2.54 -3.18 -19.56
C THR A 4 -1.69 -4.14 -18.74
N GLN A 5 -0.65 -3.64 -18.07
CA GLN A 5 0.17 -4.44 -17.19
C GLN A 5 -0.62 -4.76 -15.93
N SER A 6 -0.45 -5.96 -15.38
CA SER A 6 -1.11 -6.33 -14.13
C SER A 6 -0.55 -5.54 -12.95
N LYS A 7 -1.28 -5.49 -11.83
CA LYS A 7 -0.77 -4.84 -10.61
C LYS A 7 0.57 -5.45 -10.15
N SER A 8 0.63 -6.78 -10.12
CA SER A 8 1.83 -7.55 -9.80
C SER A 8 3.02 -7.23 -10.73
N GLN A 9 2.77 -6.96 -12.01
CA GLN A 9 3.80 -6.55 -12.97
C GLN A 9 4.30 -5.13 -12.73
N LEU A 10 3.40 -4.22 -12.31
CA LEU A 10 3.76 -2.82 -12.04
C LEU A 10 4.62 -2.70 -10.78
N VAL A 11 4.30 -3.42 -9.69
CA VAL A 11 5.11 -3.38 -8.46
C VAL A 11 6.49 -4.02 -8.63
N LYS A 12 6.59 -5.10 -9.43
CA LYS A 12 7.88 -5.73 -9.79
C LYS A 12 8.67 -4.93 -10.83
N GLY A 13 8.09 -3.85 -11.35
CA GLY A 13 8.66 -3.02 -12.39
C GLY A 13 9.89 -2.25 -11.92
N THR A 14 10.55 -1.60 -12.89
CA THR A 14 11.59 -0.61 -12.61
C THR A 14 11.25 0.66 -13.36
N SER A 15 11.28 1.79 -12.65
CA SER A 15 11.03 3.08 -13.30
C SER A 15 12.22 3.47 -14.17
N GLN A 16 11.94 3.95 -15.38
CA GLN A 16 12.94 4.58 -16.25
C GLN A 16 13.15 6.05 -15.90
N ASN A 17 12.22 6.65 -15.16
CA ASN A 17 12.25 8.04 -14.72
C ASN A 17 11.84 8.12 -13.23
N PRO A 18 12.72 7.68 -12.32
CA PRO A 18 12.37 7.55 -10.91
C PRO A 18 12.01 8.90 -10.30
N LEU A 19 10.88 8.93 -9.59
CA LEU A 19 10.45 10.06 -8.78
C LEU A 19 11.02 9.92 -7.37
N ASP A 20 11.27 11.06 -6.73
CA ASP A 20 11.67 11.14 -5.32
C ASP A 20 10.45 11.60 -4.53
N LEU A 21 9.71 10.62 -3.99
CA LEU A 21 8.45 10.86 -3.30
C LEU A 21 8.69 10.91 -1.79
N LYS A 22 7.96 11.80 -1.11
CA LYS A 22 7.93 11.77 0.35
C LYS A 22 7.24 10.48 0.84
N PRO A 23 7.54 9.99 2.05
CA PRO A 23 6.96 8.76 2.59
C PRO A 23 5.42 8.76 2.53
N GLU A 24 4.79 9.83 3.02
CA GLU A 24 3.33 9.96 3.04
C GLU A 24 2.71 9.90 1.64
N VAL A 25 3.38 10.48 0.64
CA VAL A 25 2.92 10.47 -0.76
C VAL A 25 3.08 9.07 -1.37
N ALA A 26 4.21 8.42 -1.12
CA ALA A 26 4.49 7.08 -1.64
C ALA A 26 3.52 6.05 -1.06
N ILE A 27 3.27 6.09 0.25
CA ILE A 27 2.33 5.19 0.94
C ILE A 27 0.90 5.42 0.42
N SER A 28 0.43 6.67 0.30
CA SER A 28 -0.90 6.94 -0.26
C SER A 28 -1.04 6.46 -1.71
N ILE A 29 -0.02 6.64 -2.55
CA ILE A 29 -0.04 6.11 -3.93
C ILE A 29 -0.15 4.59 -3.94
N LEU A 30 0.59 3.90 -3.07
CA LEU A 30 0.53 2.44 -2.97
C LEU A 30 -0.85 1.99 -2.44
N GLY A 31 -1.41 2.65 -1.42
CA GLY A 31 -2.74 2.36 -0.91
C GLY A 31 -3.86 2.56 -1.94
N LEU A 32 -3.87 3.69 -2.66
CA LEU A 32 -4.81 3.92 -3.77
C LEU A 32 -4.63 2.90 -4.90
N PHE A 33 -3.40 2.45 -5.14
CA PHE A 33 -3.12 1.39 -6.09
C PHE A 33 -3.63 0.02 -5.60
N SER A 34 -3.51 -0.27 -4.30
CA SER A 34 -4.10 -1.47 -3.68
C SER A 34 -5.62 -1.47 -3.80
N ALA A 35 -6.27 -0.33 -3.51
CA ALA A 35 -7.73 -0.19 -3.53
C ALA A 35 -8.37 -0.22 -4.93
N ALA A 36 -7.61 0.09 -5.98
CA ALA A 36 -8.11 0.06 -7.35
C ALA A 36 -8.43 -1.37 -7.81
N ASN A 37 -9.38 -1.58 -8.71
CA ASN A 37 -9.50 -2.90 -9.35
C ASN A 37 -8.38 -3.12 -10.39
N GLU A 38 -8.11 -4.38 -10.76
CA GLU A 38 -7.07 -4.75 -11.75
C GLU A 38 -7.22 -4.02 -13.10
N GLN A 39 -8.43 -3.61 -13.46
CA GLN A 39 -8.74 -2.91 -14.72
C GLN A 39 -8.63 -1.38 -14.63
N GLU A 40 -8.58 -0.81 -13.42
CA GLU A 40 -8.61 0.63 -13.15
C GLU A 40 -7.20 1.23 -13.03
N GLY A 41 -6.20 0.41 -12.69
CA GLY A 41 -4.83 0.86 -12.49
C GLY A 41 -4.68 1.50 -11.11
N ILE A 42 -4.98 2.80 -10.98
CA ILE A 42 -4.93 3.55 -9.72
C ILE A 42 -6.16 4.46 -9.60
N ILE A 43 -6.77 4.51 -8.42
CA ILE A 43 -7.90 5.42 -8.12
C ILE A 43 -7.41 6.74 -7.50
N TYR A 44 -8.29 7.74 -7.41
CA TYR A 44 -7.96 9.06 -6.88
C TYR A 44 -8.42 9.22 -5.44
N THR A 45 -7.90 10.24 -4.75
CA THR A 45 -8.22 10.53 -3.34
C THR A 45 -9.69 10.93 -3.11
N LYS A 46 -10.41 11.33 -4.17
CA LYS A 46 -11.87 11.55 -4.11
C LYS A 46 -12.67 10.26 -3.98
N ASP A 47 -12.13 9.15 -4.48
CA ASP A 47 -12.79 7.84 -4.53
C ASP A 47 -12.44 7.04 -3.27
N TYR A 48 -11.24 7.25 -2.73
CA TYR A 48 -10.79 6.73 -1.44
C TYR A 48 -9.96 7.80 -0.72
N PRO A 49 -10.55 8.55 0.23
CA PRO A 49 -9.86 9.63 0.95
C PRO A 49 -8.63 9.16 1.74
N ILE A 50 -7.59 10.00 1.80
CA ILE A 50 -6.36 9.67 2.55
C ILE A 50 -6.57 9.49 4.05
N PRO A 51 -7.41 10.28 4.75
CA PRO A 51 -7.73 10.00 6.15
C PRO A 51 -8.26 8.58 6.35
N ASP A 52 -9.08 8.10 5.41
CA ASP A 52 -9.64 6.75 5.46
C ASP A 52 -8.57 5.70 5.12
N LEU A 53 -7.61 6.01 4.23
CA LEU A 53 -6.46 5.12 3.96
C LEU A 53 -5.61 4.90 5.21
N PHE A 54 -5.40 5.92 6.05
CA PHE A 54 -4.51 5.80 7.21
C PHE A 54 -5.24 5.42 8.50
N ASP A 55 -6.56 5.23 8.43
CA ASP A 55 -7.31 4.70 9.55
C ASP A 55 -6.76 3.31 9.95
N GLY A 56 -6.56 3.10 11.25
CA GLY A 56 -5.98 1.86 11.79
C GLY A 56 -4.44 1.74 11.75
N LEU A 57 -3.71 2.60 11.04
CA LEU A 57 -2.24 2.48 10.93
C LEU A 57 -1.43 3.28 11.97
N GLN A 58 -2.08 4.11 12.82
CA GLN A 58 -1.44 4.99 13.81
C GLN A 58 -0.27 5.83 13.25
N ILE A 59 -0.36 6.19 11.96
CA ILE A 59 0.64 6.98 11.24
C ILE A 59 0.03 8.31 10.85
N PHE A 60 0.84 9.35 10.92
CA PHE A 60 0.39 10.70 10.59
C PHE A 60 -0.83 11.17 11.42
N ASP A 61 -1.09 10.58 12.59
CA ASP A 61 -2.19 10.96 13.51
C ASP A 61 -2.12 12.45 13.94
N GLU A 62 -0.93 13.05 13.87
CA GLU A 62 -0.73 14.48 14.14
C GLU A 62 -1.21 15.39 13.00
N TYR A 63 -1.53 14.83 11.82
CA TYR A 63 -1.97 15.62 10.68
C TYR A 63 -3.34 16.22 10.94
N THR A 64 -3.42 17.51 10.64
CA THR A 64 -4.67 18.25 10.59
C THR A 64 -5.44 17.97 9.30
N GLU A 65 -6.72 18.32 9.27
CA GLU A 65 -7.54 18.25 8.06
C GLU A 65 -6.92 19.06 6.90
N GLU A 66 -6.29 20.21 7.18
CA GLU A 66 -5.59 21.01 6.17
C GLU A 66 -4.39 20.27 5.58
N GLU A 67 -3.63 19.52 6.40
CA GLU A 67 -2.49 18.72 5.97
C GLU A 67 -2.93 17.51 5.14
N PHE A 68 -4.01 16.83 5.53
CA PHE A 68 -4.61 15.78 4.72
C PHE A 68 -5.11 16.31 3.37
N ASN A 69 -5.76 17.47 3.34
CA ASN A 69 -6.20 18.09 2.08
C ASN A 69 -5.03 18.47 1.17
N ALA A 70 -3.93 18.97 1.75
CA ALA A 70 -2.71 19.27 1.02
C ALA A 70 -2.03 17.99 0.47
N LEU A 71 -2.02 16.92 1.27
CA LEU A 71 -1.50 15.62 0.86
C LEU A 71 -2.34 15.03 -0.28
N SER A 72 -3.68 15.05 -0.17
CA SER A 72 -4.59 14.59 -1.22
C SER A 72 -4.36 15.31 -2.55
N SER A 73 -4.24 16.64 -2.49
CA SER A 73 -3.94 17.46 -3.68
C SER A 73 -2.59 17.10 -4.32
N THR A 74 -1.59 16.79 -3.48
CA THR A 74 -0.25 16.39 -3.92
C THR A 74 -0.28 15.02 -4.59
N VAL A 75 -0.94 14.04 -3.96
CA VAL A 75 -1.09 12.68 -4.47
C VAL A 75 -1.84 12.68 -5.80
N ASP A 76 -2.99 13.36 -5.88
CA ASP A 76 -3.76 13.46 -7.13
C ASP A 76 -2.94 14.12 -8.25
N SER A 77 -2.10 15.12 -7.94
CA SER A 77 -1.22 15.75 -8.92
C SER A 77 -0.19 14.75 -9.49
N TYR A 78 0.44 13.94 -8.64
CA TYR A 78 1.35 12.89 -9.09
C TYR A 78 0.65 11.84 -9.95
N ILE A 79 -0.57 11.45 -9.58
CA ILE A 79 -1.39 10.51 -10.37
C ILE A 79 -1.70 11.13 -11.74
N ASP A 80 -2.19 12.37 -11.79
CA ASP A 80 -2.56 13.04 -13.05
C ASP A 80 -1.37 13.20 -14.01
N GLU A 81 -0.21 13.60 -13.48
CA GLU A 81 1.03 13.77 -14.25
C GLU A 81 1.55 12.44 -14.81
N ASN A 82 1.26 11.32 -14.13
CA ASN A 82 1.81 10.00 -14.45
C ASN A 82 0.77 8.96 -14.85
N LYS A 83 -0.50 9.34 -15.10
CA LYS A 83 -1.59 8.40 -15.41
C LYS A 83 -1.35 7.46 -16.59
N ASN A 84 -0.52 7.87 -17.54
CA ASN A 84 -0.15 7.06 -18.71
C ASN A 84 1.21 6.35 -18.54
N ARG A 85 1.79 6.42 -17.34
CA ARG A 85 3.14 5.99 -16.98
C ARG A 85 3.17 5.38 -15.58
N LEU A 86 2.18 4.55 -15.27
CA LEU A 86 2.12 3.87 -13.96
C LEU A 86 3.32 2.95 -13.76
N GLU A 87 3.92 2.46 -14.85
CA GLU A 87 5.18 1.73 -14.87
C GLU A 87 6.38 2.55 -14.34
N ASP A 88 6.25 3.87 -14.26
CA ASP A 88 7.19 4.74 -13.58
C ASP A 88 6.71 5.11 -12.17
N LEU A 89 5.43 5.44 -12.00
CA LEU A 89 4.88 5.91 -10.72
C LEU A 89 4.96 4.86 -9.60
N ILE A 90 4.48 3.63 -9.87
CA ILE A 90 4.38 2.58 -8.85
C ILE A 90 5.77 2.12 -8.40
N PRO A 91 6.73 1.79 -9.31
CA PRO A 91 8.10 1.51 -8.88
C PRO A 91 8.78 2.68 -8.20
N SER A 92 8.43 3.93 -8.54
CA SER A 92 9.00 5.11 -7.88
C SER A 92 8.56 5.21 -6.41
N ALA A 93 7.29 4.92 -6.11
CA ALA A 93 6.78 4.86 -4.74
C ALA A 93 7.55 3.84 -3.90
N ILE A 94 7.65 2.60 -4.39
CA ILE A 94 8.43 1.52 -3.74
C ILE A 94 9.90 1.96 -3.56
N SER A 95 10.52 2.49 -4.62
CA SER A 95 11.92 2.91 -4.55
C SER A 95 12.18 4.08 -3.60
N SER A 96 11.17 4.92 -3.36
CA SER A 96 11.29 6.07 -2.45
C SER A 96 11.28 5.57 -1.01
N LEU A 97 10.43 4.60 -0.68
CA LEU A 97 10.39 3.97 0.64
C LEU A 97 11.69 3.21 0.92
N LEU A 98 12.18 2.41 -0.04
CA LEU A 98 13.42 1.64 0.10
C LEU A 98 14.70 2.46 0.30
N LYS A 99 14.66 3.78 0.03
CA LYS A 99 15.81 4.69 0.22
C LYS A 99 15.85 5.29 1.62
N LEU A 100 14.77 5.16 2.39
CA LEU A 100 14.70 5.72 3.74
C LEU A 100 15.61 4.91 4.67
N GLU A 101 16.23 5.60 5.62
CA GLU A 101 17.07 5.00 6.66
C GLU A 101 16.23 4.79 7.94
N ASP A 102 15.11 4.09 7.82
CA ASP A 102 14.07 3.89 8.85
C ASP A 102 13.89 2.42 9.26
N GLU A 103 14.87 1.58 8.94
CA GLU A 103 14.82 0.12 9.18
C GLU A 103 13.67 -0.61 8.44
N GLY A 104 13.03 0.03 7.46
CA GLY A 104 11.95 -0.58 6.67
C GLY A 104 10.55 -0.34 7.24
N ILE A 105 10.41 0.49 8.28
CA ILE A 105 9.12 0.80 8.92
C ILE A 105 8.09 1.28 7.89
N TYR A 106 8.44 2.22 7.01
CA TYR A 106 7.50 2.70 5.99
C TYR A 106 7.20 1.66 4.90
N CYS A 107 8.10 0.71 4.67
CA CYS A 107 7.81 -0.43 3.80
C CYS A 107 6.77 -1.35 4.44
N GLU A 108 6.94 -1.70 5.72
CA GLU A 108 5.95 -2.50 6.46
C GLU A 108 4.59 -1.81 6.49
N ILE A 109 4.54 -0.52 6.82
CA ILE A 109 3.30 0.28 6.80
C ILE A 109 2.60 0.22 5.43
N ALA A 110 3.34 0.36 4.33
CA ALA A 110 2.74 0.30 2.98
C ALA A 110 2.19 -1.09 2.66
N TYR A 111 2.81 -2.15 3.19
CA TYR A 111 2.33 -3.52 3.05
C TYR A 111 1.10 -3.78 3.89
N VAL A 112 1.13 -3.42 5.18
CA VAL A 112 0.00 -3.50 6.12
C VAL A 112 -1.21 -2.76 5.57
N LEU A 113 -1.01 -1.54 5.03
CA LEU A 113 -2.07 -0.79 4.35
C LEU A 113 -2.74 -1.59 3.23
N ALA A 114 -1.94 -2.27 2.40
CA ALA A 114 -2.47 -3.09 1.32
C ALA A 114 -3.24 -4.31 1.85
N LEU A 115 -2.78 -4.93 2.94
CA LEU A 115 -3.48 -6.04 3.59
C LEU A 115 -4.86 -5.58 4.10
N LEU A 116 -4.91 -4.46 4.84
CA LEU A 116 -6.15 -3.89 5.37
C LEU A 116 -7.15 -3.49 4.28
N ILE A 117 -6.67 -2.89 3.19
CA ILE A 117 -7.52 -2.49 2.06
C ILE A 117 -8.11 -3.70 1.33
N MET A 118 -7.34 -4.78 1.21
CA MET A 118 -7.77 -5.98 0.49
C MET A 118 -8.66 -6.90 1.33
N ASP A 119 -8.88 -6.56 2.61
CA ASP A 119 -9.79 -7.26 3.53
C ASP A 119 -9.59 -8.78 3.48
N ILE A 120 -8.41 -9.23 3.94
CA ILE A 120 -7.95 -10.63 3.82
C ILE A 120 -8.87 -11.63 4.55
N ASP A 121 -9.82 -11.13 5.35
CA ASP A 121 -10.87 -11.94 5.97
C ASP A 121 -11.84 -12.56 4.94
N GLU A 122 -11.89 -12.04 3.70
CA GLU A 122 -12.57 -12.69 2.57
C GLU A 122 -11.57 -13.48 1.67
N GLU A 123 -12.05 -14.54 0.99
CA GLU A 123 -11.20 -15.31 0.07
C GLU A 123 -10.61 -14.40 -1.04
N LEU A 124 -9.35 -13.99 -0.86
CA LEU A 124 -8.61 -13.19 -1.84
C LEU A 124 -8.58 -13.88 -3.19
N SER A 125 -8.76 -13.10 -4.26
CA SER A 125 -8.62 -13.62 -5.62
C SER A 125 -7.15 -13.99 -5.90
N GLU A 126 -6.90 -14.89 -6.87
CA GLU A 126 -5.53 -15.22 -7.30
C GLU A 126 -4.72 -13.97 -7.70
N ALA A 127 -5.39 -12.97 -8.29
CA ALA A 127 -4.74 -11.72 -8.70
C ALA A 127 -4.31 -10.86 -7.51
N ASP A 128 -5.10 -10.84 -6.43
CA ASP A 128 -4.80 -10.10 -5.21
C ASP A 128 -3.68 -10.78 -4.43
N GLN A 129 -3.71 -12.13 -4.33
CA GLN A 129 -2.61 -12.92 -3.75
C GLN A 129 -1.29 -12.69 -4.51
N ASP A 130 -1.32 -12.77 -5.84
CA ASP A 130 -0.16 -12.48 -6.69
C ASP A 130 0.36 -11.05 -6.51
N TYR A 131 -0.55 -10.08 -6.31
CA TYR A 131 -0.18 -8.69 -6.05
C TYR A 131 0.45 -8.50 -4.67
N LEU A 132 -0.12 -9.06 -3.60
CA LEU A 132 0.42 -8.94 -2.24
C LEU A 132 1.81 -9.56 -2.15
N LEU A 133 1.99 -10.76 -2.69
CA LEU A 133 3.31 -11.40 -2.75
C LEU A 133 4.30 -10.54 -3.55
N ALA A 134 3.87 -9.98 -4.68
CA ALA A 134 4.69 -9.11 -5.49
C ALA A 134 5.07 -7.80 -4.77
N LEU A 135 4.15 -7.24 -3.98
CA LEU A 135 4.36 -6.03 -3.19
C LEU A 135 5.33 -6.30 -2.04
N GLN A 136 5.16 -7.40 -1.31
CA GLN A 136 6.07 -7.87 -0.25
C GLN A 136 7.51 -8.00 -0.78
N GLU A 137 7.69 -8.74 -1.88
CA GLU A 137 9.00 -8.91 -2.53
C GLU A 137 9.61 -7.56 -2.94
N ALA A 138 8.80 -6.66 -3.51
CA ALA A 138 9.27 -5.37 -4.00
C ALA A 138 9.67 -4.42 -2.85
N LEU A 139 8.94 -4.48 -1.73
CA LEU A 139 9.24 -3.74 -0.50
C LEU A 139 10.37 -4.38 0.33
N LYS A 140 10.85 -5.56 -0.08
CA LYS A 140 11.91 -6.36 0.56
C LYS A 140 11.56 -6.77 1.99
N ILE A 141 10.28 -7.05 2.24
CA ILE A 141 9.82 -7.57 3.53
C ILE A 141 10.12 -9.07 3.56
N PRO A 142 10.90 -9.56 4.54
CA PRO A 142 11.16 -10.99 4.73
C PRO A 142 9.87 -11.79 4.93
N ASP A 143 9.85 -13.05 4.48
CA ASP A 143 8.66 -13.92 4.60
C ASP A 143 8.19 -14.07 6.06
N ASP A 144 9.13 -14.27 6.99
CA ASP A 144 8.85 -14.37 8.42
C ASP A 144 8.24 -13.08 8.99
N ARG A 145 8.74 -11.91 8.56
CA ARG A 145 8.15 -10.64 8.98
C ARG A 145 6.78 -10.38 8.35
N ALA A 146 6.56 -10.82 7.11
CA ALA A 146 5.25 -10.70 6.46
C ALA A 146 4.20 -11.57 7.17
N GLU A 147 4.56 -12.80 7.56
CA GLU A 147 3.73 -13.68 8.39
C GLU A 147 3.40 -13.01 9.73
N GLU A 148 4.40 -12.50 10.45
CA GLU A 148 4.17 -11.77 11.72
C GLU A 148 3.20 -10.58 11.55
N LEU A 149 3.34 -9.79 10.49
CA LEU A 149 2.46 -8.65 10.22
C LEU A 149 1.02 -9.10 9.94
N ILE A 150 0.83 -10.21 9.22
CA ILE A 150 -0.51 -10.76 8.96
C ILE A 150 -1.11 -11.25 10.28
N ASP A 151 -0.35 -11.99 11.09
CA ASP A 151 -0.81 -12.48 12.39
C ASP A 151 -1.17 -11.31 13.32
N GLU A 152 -0.36 -10.24 13.37
CA GLU A 152 -0.63 -9.03 14.16
C GLU A 152 -1.95 -8.33 13.77
N ILE A 153 -2.39 -8.43 12.51
CA ILE A 153 -3.60 -7.77 12.01
C ILE A 153 -4.83 -8.65 12.15
N PHE A 154 -4.71 -9.94 11.83
CA PHE A 154 -5.85 -10.84 11.62
C PHE A 154 -5.98 -11.95 12.68
N ASP A 155 -4.97 -12.18 13.51
CA ASP A 155 -4.99 -13.25 14.54
C ASP A 155 -5.54 -12.77 15.90
N GLU A 156 -5.94 -11.49 16.03
CA GLU A 156 -6.67 -10.97 17.20
C GLU A 156 -8.09 -11.56 17.35
N GLU A 157 -8.57 -12.41 16.42
CA GLU A 157 -9.83 -13.17 16.57
C GLU A 157 -9.68 -14.55 17.28
N TYR A 158 -8.49 -14.92 17.79
CA TYR A 158 -8.27 -16.18 18.52
C TYR A 158 -7.77 -16.04 19.97
N GLU A 159 -8.03 -14.91 20.65
CA GLU A 159 -8.01 -14.84 22.12
C GLU A 159 -9.42 -14.91 22.71
N ASP A 160 -10.12 -16.03 22.51
CA ASP A 160 -11.31 -16.38 23.32
C ASP A 160 -11.13 -17.78 23.94
N GLU A 161 -11.08 -17.78 25.28
CA GLU A 161 -11.27 -18.89 26.23
C GLU A 161 -10.09 -19.85 26.56
N GLU A 162 -9.05 -19.32 27.21
CA GLU A 162 -8.42 -20.00 28.35
C GLU A 162 -8.96 -19.38 29.66
N GLU A 163 -10.23 -19.65 30.00
CA GLU A 163 -10.68 -19.58 31.39
C GLU A 163 -10.78 -21.00 31.97
N ASP A 164 -9.71 -21.38 32.67
CA ASP A 164 -9.70 -22.39 33.72
C ASP A 164 -10.91 -22.20 34.69
N GLU A 165 -11.84 -23.16 34.75
CA GLU A 165 -12.59 -23.45 35.99
C GLU A 165 -12.83 -24.97 36.16
N ASP A 166 -12.02 -25.55 37.07
CA ASP A 166 -12.14 -26.81 37.87
C ASP A 166 -12.02 -28.21 37.23
#